data_AF-A0A7W5C320-F1
#
_entry.id   AF-A0A7W5C320-F1
#
_cell.length_a   1.000
_cell.length_b   1.000
_cell.length_c   1.000
_cell.angle_alpha   90.00
_cell.angle_beta   90.00
_cell.angle_gamma   90.00
#
_symmetry.space_group_name_H-M   'P 1'
#
loop_
_entity.id
_entity.type
_entity.pdbx_description
1 polymer ?
#
loop_
_entity_poly.entity_id
_entity_poly.type
_entity_poly.pdbx_seq_one_letter_code
_entity_poly.pdbx_strand_id
1 'polypeptide(L)'
;MEEHLICPWCLTEIVWDEEIGPESHCPHCDNELSAYRTIELGYDEDEVEADEHERAVQALKINDTHRAAKQNDSDSDQEEWDEDEQEHDSDDPGHKRWLQEDDGYRSADTARFAVEETVQRVLDDQDEVPECPVCRSYMIEAGVQLVGEQQFEARIAPSLGGPVLTTPFKLALYVCPACYHTSTLLSQSDREQMLKRLTPNE
;
A
#
# COMPACT_ATOMS: atom_id res chain seq x y z
N MET A 1 -2.37 7.16 41.63
CA MET A 1 -3.25 6.95 40.47
C MET A 1 -2.41 6.07 39.57
N GLU A 2 -2.67 4.76 39.55
CA GLU A 2 -1.90 3.83 38.72
C GLU A 2 -2.17 4.21 37.26
N GLU A 3 -1.17 4.78 36.61
CA GLU A 3 -1.23 5.10 35.18
C GLU A 3 -1.03 3.80 34.42
N HIS A 4 -2.13 3.17 34.03
CA HIS A 4 -2.12 1.99 33.17
C HIS A 4 -1.62 2.41 31.77
N LEU A 5 -0.37 2.08 31.47
CA LEU A 5 0.24 2.33 30.16
C LEU A 5 -0.06 1.13 29.25
N ILE A 6 -0.74 1.36 28.14
CA ILE A 6 -1.04 0.31 27.15
C ILE A 6 -0.05 0.43 26.00
N CYS A 7 0.59 -0.68 25.63
CA CYS A 7 1.51 -0.71 24.49
C CYS A 7 0.76 -0.40 23.18
N PRO A 8 1.19 0.59 22.36
CA PRO A 8 0.53 0.92 21.10
C PRO A 8 0.71 -0.15 20.01
N TRP A 9 1.66 -1.07 20.18
CA TRP A 9 1.99 -2.09 19.19
C TRP A 9 1.22 -3.41 19.42
N CYS A 10 1.27 -3.94 20.64
CA CYS A 10 0.64 -5.21 20.99
C CYS A 10 -0.65 -5.07 21.80
N LEU A 11 -1.05 -3.84 22.15
CA LEU A 11 -2.26 -3.51 22.91
C LEU A 11 -2.32 -4.20 24.29
N THR A 12 -1.18 -4.64 24.79
CA THR A 12 -1.07 -5.26 26.12
C THR A 12 -0.78 -4.18 27.15
N GLU A 13 -1.42 -4.28 28.29
CA GLU A 13 -1.16 -3.44 29.44
C GLU A 13 0.26 -3.69 29.95
N ILE A 14 1.06 -2.62 30.03
CA ILE A 14 2.43 -2.67 30.51
C ILE A 14 2.41 -2.44 32.02
N VAL A 15 2.82 -3.47 32.75
CA VAL A 15 3.08 -3.40 34.18
C VAL A 15 4.59 -3.27 34.36
N TRP A 16 5.03 -2.12 34.88
CA TRP A 16 6.44 -1.87 35.14
C TRP A 16 6.89 -2.54 36.44
N ASP A 17 8.11 -3.04 36.44
CA ASP A 17 8.76 -3.53 37.65
C ASP A 17 9.13 -2.34 38.56
N GLU A 18 8.85 -2.44 39.86
CA GLU A 18 9.13 -1.42 40.86
C GLU A 18 10.65 -1.16 41.03
N GLU A 19 11.51 -2.12 40.67
CA GLU A 19 12.97 -2.00 40.84
C GLU A 19 13.68 -1.42 39.61
N ILE A 20 13.07 -1.49 38.41
CA ILE A 20 13.68 -1.12 37.12
C ILE A 20 13.07 0.17 36.55
N GLY A 21 11.79 0.45 36.83
CA GLY A 21 11.10 1.65 36.34
C GLY A 21 10.67 1.56 34.87
N PRO A 22 10.15 2.66 34.29
CA PRO A 22 9.65 2.67 32.91
C PRO A 22 10.81 2.56 31.90
N GLU A 23 10.79 1.49 31.10
CA GLU A 23 11.79 1.27 30.04
C GLU A 23 11.34 1.87 28.69
N SER A 24 12.29 2.07 27.78
CA SER A 24 12.02 2.58 26.43
C SER A 24 11.41 1.55 25.48
N HIS A 25 11.41 0.26 25.87
CA HIS A 25 10.91 -0.85 25.07
C HIS A 25 9.76 -1.57 25.78
N CYS A 26 8.86 -2.15 25.01
CA CYS A 26 7.76 -2.94 25.55
C CYS A 26 8.25 -4.33 26.01
N PRO A 27 8.04 -4.75 27.27
CA PRO A 27 8.46 -6.08 27.74
C PRO A 27 7.71 -7.25 27.09
N HIS A 28 6.60 -7.00 26.41
CA HIS A 28 5.79 -8.04 25.77
C HIS A 28 6.14 -8.28 24.30
N CYS A 29 6.55 -7.24 23.56
CA CYS A 29 6.77 -7.33 22.12
C CYS A 29 8.07 -6.69 21.64
N ASP A 30 8.89 -6.15 22.56
CA ASP A 30 10.23 -5.61 22.32
C ASP A 30 10.29 -4.45 21.30
N ASN A 31 9.15 -3.81 21.03
CA ASN A 31 9.11 -2.58 20.24
C ASN A 31 9.41 -1.37 21.13
N GLU A 32 10.08 -0.37 20.56
CA GLU A 32 10.26 0.93 21.18
C GLU A 32 8.90 1.59 21.46
N LEU A 33 8.72 2.07 22.69
CA LEU A 33 7.54 2.81 23.15
C LEU A 33 7.60 4.30 22.77
N SER A 34 8.62 4.71 22.02
CA SER A 34 8.70 6.04 21.43
C SER A 34 7.50 6.28 20.49
N ALA A 35 6.91 7.46 20.59
CA ALA A 35 5.71 7.81 19.85
C ALA A 35 5.96 7.69 18.32
N TYR A 36 4.97 7.14 17.61
CA TYR A 36 4.92 7.02 16.16
C TYR A 36 5.69 8.11 15.39
N ARG A 37 6.61 7.70 14.49
CA ARG A 37 6.85 8.27 13.16
C ARG A 37 6.89 9.81 13.00
N THR A 38 7.18 10.58 14.04
CA THR A 38 7.60 11.98 13.91
C THR A 38 9.11 11.98 13.83
N ILE A 39 9.64 12.28 12.64
CA ILE A 39 11.03 12.71 12.50
C ILE A 39 11.11 14.06 13.23
N GLU A 40 11.74 14.08 14.39
CA GLU A 40 12.23 15.33 14.97
C GLU A 40 13.40 15.78 14.09
N LEU A 41 13.11 16.63 13.11
CA LEU A 41 14.15 17.35 12.38
C LEU A 41 14.78 18.32 13.37
N GLY A 42 15.92 17.93 13.95
CA GLY A 42 16.76 18.81 14.75
C GLY A 42 17.28 19.93 13.86
N TYR A 43 16.57 21.06 13.85
CA TYR A 43 17.15 22.32 13.40
C TYR A 43 17.86 22.93 14.60
N ASP A 44 19.19 22.82 14.62
CA ASP A 44 20.02 23.63 15.51
C ASP A 44 19.96 25.08 15.01
N GLU A 45 19.16 25.92 15.68
CA GLU A 45 18.99 27.35 15.37
C GLU A 45 20.29 28.17 15.54
N ASP A 46 21.33 27.58 16.13
CA ASP A 46 22.56 28.27 16.53
C ASP A 46 23.69 28.26 15.47
N GLU A 47 23.52 27.57 14.33
CA GLU A 47 24.57 27.39 13.30
C GLU A 47 24.18 27.83 11.88
N VAL A 48 23.13 28.63 11.72
CA VAL A 48 22.81 29.28 10.44
C VAL A 48 23.12 30.76 10.51
N GLU A 49 24.25 31.15 9.93
CA GLU A 49 24.52 32.55 9.57
C GLU A 49 23.31 33.07 8.78
N ALA A 50 22.77 34.22 9.19
CA ALA A 50 21.50 34.75 8.69
C ALA A 50 21.48 34.99 7.15
N ASP A 51 22.63 34.93 6.50
CA ASP A 51 22.81 35.16 5.07
C ASP A 51 22.48 33.93 4.19
N GLU A 52 22.58 32.70 4.71
CA GLU A 52 22.21 31.49 3.96
C GLU A 52 20.69 31.27 3.93
N HIS A 53 20.00 31.57 5.04
CA HIS A 53 18.55 31.48 5.10
C HIS A 53 17.86 32.48 4.15
N GLU A 54 18.33 33.74 4.10
CA GLU A 54 17.80 34.73 3.17
C GLU A 54 18.04 34.36 1.70
N ARG A 55 19.20 33.76 1.37
CA ARG A 55 19.50 33.26 0.02
C ARG A 55 18.60 32.09 -0.36
N ALA A 56 18.37 31.13 0.54
CA ALA A 56 17.49 29.99 0.28
C ALA A 56 16.03 30.44 0.08
N VAL A 57 15.55 31.39 0.90
CA VAL A 57 14.21 31.95 0.78
C VAL A 57 14.05 32.80 -0.49
N GLN A 58 15.09 33.52 -0.94
CA GLN A 58 15.07 34.23 -2.22
C GLN A 58 15.04 33.27 -3.42
N ALA A 59 15.81 32.18 -3.37
CA ALA A 59 15.82 31.18 -4.44
C ALA A 59 14.44 30.52 -4.63
N LEU A 60 13.73 30.23 -3.54
CA LEU A 60 12.37 29.68 -3.59
C LEU A 60 11.35 30.67 -4.19
N LYS A 61 11.47 31.98 -3.88
CA LYS A 61 10.59 33.02 -4.43
C LYS A 61 10.76 33.22 -5.94
N ILE A 62 11.96 32.99 -6.47
CA ILE A 62 12.23 33.08 -7.92
C ILE A 62 11.48 31.96 -8.65
N ASN A 63 11.43 30.76 -8.09
CA ASN A 63 10.79 29.60 -8.70
C ASN A 63 9.26 29.74 -8.85
N ASP A 64 8.61 30.41 -7.89
CA ASP A 64 7.17 30.69 -7.97
C ASP A 64 6.81 31.70 -9.07
N THR A 65 7.69 32.68 -9.35
CA THR A 65 7.45 33.66 -10.42
C THR A 65 7.54 33.05 -11.83
N HIS A 66 8.45 32.09 -12.05
CA HIS A 66 8.56 31.37 -13.33
C HIS A 66 7.37 30.44 -13.58
N ARG A 67 6.79 29.85 -12.53
CA ARG A 67 5.63 28.97 -12.64
C ARG A 67 4.33 29.73 -12.90
N ALA A 68 4.20 30.94 -12.35
CA ALA A 68 3.06 31.82 -12.61
C ALA A 68 3.05 32.41 -14.03
N ALA A 69 4.23 32.70 -14.61
CA ALA A 69 4.33 33.21 -15.99
C ALA A 69 3.93 32.17 -17.06
N LYS A 70 4.09 30.87 -16.78
CA LYS A 70 3.79 29.77 -17.72
C LYS A 70 2.30 29.43 -17.84
N GLN A 71 1.43 30.00 -17.00
CA GLN A 71 -0.01 29.68 -16.96
C GLN A 71 -0.90 30.66 -17.72
N ASN A 72 -0.36 31.75 -18.28
CA ASN A 72 -1.18 32.84 -18.83
C ASN A 72 -0.96 33.12 -20.32
N ASP A 73 -0.36 32.21 -21.07
CA ASP A 73 -0.21 32.36 -22.52
C ASP A 73 -0.66 31.09 -23.26
N SER A 74 -1.93 31.08 -23.64
CA SER A 74 -2.50 30.13 -24.59
C SER A 74 -2.83 30.87 -25.87
N ASP A 75 -1.86 31.06 -26.76
CA ASP A 75 -2.10 30.97 -28.21
C ASP A 75 -0.78 31.03 -28.99
N SER A 76 -0.65 30.14 -29.98
CA SER A 76 0.22 30.21 -31.17
C SER A 76 1.70 30.59 -30.99
N ASP A 77 2.61 29.63 -31.11
CA ASP A 77 3.47 29.46 -32.29
C ASP A 77 4.62 28.46 -32.02
N GLN A 78 4.97 27.73 -33.07
CA GLN A 78 6.08 26.78 -33.12
C GLN A 78 7.41 27.51 -32.98
N GLU A 79 8.16 27.25 -31.92
CA GLU A 79 9.59 27.59 -31.88
C GLU A 79 10.43 26.37 -31.48
N GLU A 80 11.42 26.17 -32.34
CA GLU A 80 12.48 25.19 -32.41
C GLU A 80 13.24 25.09 -31.09
N TRP A 81 13.41 23.87 -30.57
CA TRP A 81 14.11 23.63 -29.33
C TRP A 81 15.61 23.85 -29.55
N ASP A 82 16.12 25.02 -29.19
CA ASP A 82 17.56 25.23 -28.96
C ASP A 82 17.99 24.39 -27.75
N GLU A 83 18.70 23.29 -28.02
CA GLU A 83 19.40 22.44 -27.07
C GLU A 83 20.60 23.19 -26.46
N ASP A 84 20.34 24.17 -25.60
CA ASP A 84 21.36 24.74 -24.71
C ASP A 84 20.86 24.70 -23.26
N GLU A 85 20.45 23.52 -22.80
CA GLU A 85 20.51 23.17 -21.38
C GLU A 85 21.99 23.13 -21.00
N GLN A 86 22.50 24.26 -20.50
CA GLN A 86 23.79 24.33 -19.83
C GLN A 86 23.74 23.39 -18.61
N GLU A 87 24.14 22.14 -18.85
CA GLU A 87 24.56 21.19 -17.83
C GLU A 87 25.62 21.91 -16.98
N HIS A 88 25.22 22.36 -15.80
CA HIS A 88 26.16 22.73 -14.77
C HIS A 88 26.78 21.43 -14.28
N ASP A 89 27.70 20.90 -15.09
CA ASP A 89 28.49 19.71 -14.82
C ASP A 89 29.42 20.10 -13.67
N SER A 90 28.91 19.97 -12.45
CA SER A 90 29.77 19.96 -11.28
C SER A 90 30.77 18.83 -11.53
N ASP A 91 32.02 19.18 -11.81
CA ASP A 91 33.18 18.28 -11.93
C ASP A 91 33.50 17.61 -10.56
N ASP A 92 32.48 17.29 -9.77
CA ASP A 92 32.59 16.44 -8.61
C ASP A 92 32.55 14.98 -9.09
N PRO A 93 33.67 14.23 -8.98
CA PRO A 93 33.72 12.82 -9.33
C PRO A 93 32.72 11.96 -8.54
N GLY A 94 32.18 12.49 -7.44
CA GLY A 94 31.07 11.88 -6.70
C GLY A 94 29.76 11.87 -7.47
N HIS A 95 29.40 12.96 -8.16
CA HIS A 95 28.06 13.16 -8.75
C HIS A 95 27.77 12.18 -9.91
N LYS A 96 28.78 11.85 -10.73
CA LYS A 96 28.60 10.90 -11.86
C LYS A 96 28.51 9.43 -11.42
N ARG A 97 29.00 9.11 -10.22
CA ARG A 97 28.92 7.75 -9.66
C ARG A 97 27.52 7.41 -9.16
N TRP A 98 26.84 8.36 -8.52
CA TRP A 98 25.44 8.22 -8.08
C TRP A 98 24.43 8.06 -9.23
N LEU A 99 24.76 8.56 -10.43
CA LEU A 99 23.92 8.42 -11.63
C LEU A 99 24.16 7.11 -12.40
N GLN A 100 25.32 6.46 -12.21
CA GLN A 100 25.71 5.22 -12.90
C GLN A 100 25.42 3.96 -12.11
N GLU A 101 25.24 4.07 -10.79
CA GLU A 101 24.75 2.98 -9.96
C GLU A 101 23.22 2.90 -10.17
N ASP A 102 22.80 1.93 -11.00
CA ASP A 102 21.41 1.61 -11.42
C ASP A 102 20.50 1.10 -10.27
N ASP A 103 20.92 1.36 -9.03
CA ASP A 103 20.22 1.06 -7.78
C ASP A 103 19.58 2.32 -7.16
N GLY A 104 19.62 3.45 -7.86
CA GLY A 104 18.99 4.70 -7.45
C GLY A 104 17.47 4.59 -7.26
N TYR A 105 16.96 5.29 -6.24
CA TYR A 105 15.55 5.39 -5.82
C TYR A 105 14.53 5.54 -6.98
N ARG A 106 14.91 6.22 -8.08
CA ARG A 106 14.07 6.47 -9.26
C ARG A 106 13.77 5.22 -10.11
N SER A 107 14.69 4.26 -10.18
CA SER A 107 14.47 3.01 -10.94
C SER A 107 13.53 2.06 -10.20
N ALA A 108 13.62 2.01 -8.85
CA ALA A 108 12.70 1.24 -8.02
C ALA A 108 11.25 1.76 -8.13
N ASP A 109 11.06 3.07 -8.24
CA ASP A 109 9.73 3.69 -8.39
C ASP A 109 9.06 3.28 -9.71
N THR A 110 9.80 3.25 -10.82
CA THR A 110 9.23 2.95 -12.15
C THR A 110 8.70 1.52 -12.24
N ALA A 111 9.46 0.55 -11.73
CA ALA A 111 9.03 -0.85 -11.70
C ALA A 111 7.80 -1.05 -10.80
N ARG A 112 7.74 -0.35 -9.66
CA ARG A 112 6.61 -0.42 -8.73
C ARG A 112 5.33 0.15 -9.36
N PHE A 113 5.43 1.29 -10.04
CA PHE A 113 4.28 1.87 -10.76
C PHE A 113 3.77 0.97 -11.89
N ALA A 114 4.66 0.30 -12.62
CA ALA A 114 4.26 -0.63 -13.67
C ALA A 114 3.47 -1.83 -13.10
N VAL A 115 3.86 -2.34 -11.93
CA VAL A 115 3.11 -3.38 -11.22
C VAL A 115 1.74 -2.85 -10.78
N GLU A 116 1.67 -1.66 -10.20
CA GLU A 116 0.41 -1.04 -9.78
C GLU A 116 -0.56 -0.83 -10.94
N GLU A 117 -0.07 -0.36 -12.10
CA GLU A 117 -0.88 -0.22 -13.32
C GLU A 117 -1.43 -1.57 -13.78
N THR A 118 -0.59 -2.60 -13.82
CA THR A 118 -1.00 -3.94 -14.23
C THR A 118 -2.05 -4.50 -13.28
N VAL A 119 -1.86 -4.33 -11.96
CA VAL A 119 -2.85 -4.73 -10.95
C VAL A 119 -4.17 -4.01 -11.18
N GLN A 120 -4.15 -2.70 -11.41
CA GLN A 120 -5.37 -1.94 -11.66
C GLN A 120 -6.12 -2.44 -12.90
N ARG A 121 -5.42 -2.72 -13.99
CA ARG A 121 -6.04 -3.27 -15.21
C ARG A 121 -6.68 -4.63 -14.97
N VAL A 122 -6.02 -5.51 -14.22
CA VAL A 122 -6.59 -6.83 -13.87
C VAL A 122 -7.84 -6.65 -13.01
N LEU A 123 -7.85 -5.71 -12.07
CA LEU A 123 -9.03 -5.40 -11.26
C LEU A 123 -10.20 -4.86 -12.10
N ASP A 124 -9.92 -4.02 -13.09
CA ASP A 124 -10.94 -3.45 -13.98
C ASP A 124 -11.58 -4.50 -14.90
N ASP A 125 -10.84 -5.56 -15.26
CA ASP A 125 -11.32 -6.67 -16.11
C ASP A 125 -12.16 -7.70 -15.32
N GLN A 126 -12.15 -7.67 -13.98
CA GLN A 126 -12.84 -8.63 -13.13
C GLN A 126 -14.30 -8.25 -12.86
N ASP A 127 -15.20 -9.21 -13.00
CA ASP A 127 -16.63 -9.03 -12.65
C ASP A 127 -16.83 -8.87 -11.13
N GLU A 128 -16.03 -9.58 -10.33
CA GLU A 128 -16.09 -9.54 -8.87
C GLU A 128 -14.74 -9.16 -8.28
N VAL A 129 -14.77 -8.12 -7.44
CA VAL A 129 -13.58 -7.53 -6.82
C VAL A 129 -13.75 -7.51 -5.29
N PRO A 130 -13.47 -8.63 -4.60
CA PRO A 130 -13.62 -8.71 -3.15
C PRO A 130 -12.49 -7.95 -2.42
N GLU A 131 -12.80 -7.43 -1.23
CA GLU A 131 -11.82 -6.83 -0.33
C GLU A 131 -11.11 -7.91 0.52
N CYS A 132 -9.81 -7.71 0.74
CA CYS A 132 -9.01 -8.60 1.58
C CYS A 132 -9.41 -8.50 3.06
N PRO A 133 -9.65 -9.62 3.77
CA PRO A 133 -10.00 -9.59 5.19
C PRO A 133 -8.87 -9.09 6.10
N VAL A 134 -7.62 -9.11 5.62
CA VAL A 134 -6.43 -8.72 6.40
C VAL A 134 -6.13 -7.23 6.25
N CYS A 135 -5.99 -6.74 5.01
CA CYS A 135 -5.56 -5.37 4.72
C CYS A 135 -6.60 -4.50 4.00
N ARG A 136 -7.78 -5.05 3.68
CA ARG A 136 -8.89 -4.37 2.98
C ARG A 136 -8.58 -3.85 1.57
N SER A 137 -7.45 -4.28 0.99
CA SER A 137 -7.16 -4.02 -0.43
C SER A 137 -7.98 -4.95 -1.32
N TYR A 138 -8.32 -4.49 -2.52
CA TYR A 138 -8.98 -5.33 -3.51
C TYR A 138 -8.10 -6.52 -3.93
N MET A 139 -8.74 -7.67 -4.12
CA MET A 139 -8.06 -8.91 -4.48
C MET A 139 -8.24 -9.23 -5.96
N ILE A 140 -7.20 -9.83 -6.55
CA ILE A 140 -7.20 -10.27 -7.94
C ILE A 140 -7.59 -11.75 -8.05
N GLU A 141 -8.40 -12.10 -9.04
CA GLU A 141 -8.74 -13.50 -9.34
C GLU A 141 -7.53 -14.19 -9.98
N ALA A 142 -6.98 -15.18 -9.27
CA ALA A 142 -5.83 -15.95 -9.73
C ALA A 142 -6.22 -17.22 -10.50
N GLY A 143 -7.46 -17.69 -10.37
CA GLY A 143 -7.97 -18.81 -11.13
C GLY A 143 -9.16 -19.53 -10.49
N VAL A 144 -9.62 -20.60 -11.14
CA VAL A 144 -10.80 -21.36 -10.74
C VAL A 144 -10.46 -22.83 -10.52
N GLN A 145 -10.82 -23.36 -9.36
CA GLN A 145 -10.70 -24.77 -9.01
C GLN A 145 -12.05 -25.48 -9.15
N LEU A 146 -12.09 -26.56 -9.93
CA LEU A 146 -13.28 -27.42 -10.04
C LEU A 146 -13.21 -28.54 -9.00
N VAL A 147 -14.25 -28.62 -8.16
CA VAL A 147 -14.37 -29.63 -7.10
C VAL A 147 -15.35 -30.71 -7.55
N GLY A 148 -14.83 -31.93 -7.73
CA GLY A 148 -15.60 -33.10 -8.15
C GLY A 148 -16.11 -33.95 -6.97
N GLU A 149 -16.97 -34.92 -7.28
CA GLU A 149 -17.60 -35.84 -6.31
C GLU A 149 -16.60 -36.62 -5.43
N GLN A 150 -15.40 -36.89 -5.92
CA GLN A 150 -14.39 -37.69 -5.23
C GLN A 150 -13.60 -36.87 -4.18
N GLN A 151 -13.63 -35.55 -4.26
CA GLN A 151 -12.82 -34.64 -3.44
C GLN A 151 -13.66 -33.86 -2.42
N PHE A 152 -14.98 -34.06 -2.41
CA PHE A 152 -15.90 -33.33 -1.57
C PHE A 152 -17.04 -34.21 -1.07
N GLU A 153 -17.14 -34.32 0.25
CA GLU A 153 -18.26 -34.97 0.91
C GLU A 153 -19.29 -33.91 1.31
N ALA A 154 -20.43 -33.91 0.62
CA ALA A 154 -21.48 -32.93 0.86
C ALA A 154 -22.17 -33.18 2.20
N ARG A 155 -22.17 -32.16 3.08
CA ARG A 155 -22.95 -32.20 4.32
C ARG A 155 -24.44 -32.15 4.03
N ILE A 156 -25.17 -33.15 4.50
CA ILE A 156 -26.63 -33.21 4.46
C ILE A 156 -27.20 -32.43 5.65
N ALA A 157 -28.01 -31.40 5.38
CA ALA A 157 -28.66 -30.62 6.42
C ALA A 157 -30.11 -31.12 6.62
N PRO A 158 -30.51 -31.51 7.85
CA PRO A 158 -31.87 -32.00 8.11
C PRO A 158 -32.98 -31.02 7.70
N SER A 159 -32.74 -29.72 7.87
CA SER A 159 -33.69 -28.66 7.51
C SER A 159 -33.93 -28.51 6.00
N LEU A 160 -32.98 -28.95 5.17
CA LEU A 160 -33.07 -28.92 3.71
C LEU A 160 -33.51 -30.27 3.13
N GLY A 161 -33.43 -31.35 3.90
CA GLY A 161 -33.66 -32.72 3.40
C GLY A 161 -32.63 -33.17 2.36
N GLY A 162 -31.48 -32.50 2.26
CA GLY A 162 -30.49 -32.73 1.21
C GLY A 162 -29.14 -32.06 1.45
N PRO A 163 -28.18 -32.20 0.51
CA PRO A 163 -26.86 -31.59 0.59
C PRO A 163 -26.94 -30.06 0.44
N VAL A 164 -26.18 -29.33 1.26
CA VAL A 164 -26.10 -27.86 1.21
C VAL A 164 -25.50 -27.38 -0.12
N LEU A 165 -24.49 -28.08 -0.62
CA LEU A 165 -23.82 -27.82 -1.89
C LEU A 165 -23.69 -29.15 -2.64
N THR A 166 -23.96 -29.14 -3.95
CA THR A 166 -23.81 -30.34 -4.79
C THR A 166 -22.59 -30.21 -5.67
N THR A 167 -21.87 -31.32 -5.81
CA THR A 167 -20.82 -31.47 -6.80
C THR A 167 -21.40 -31.74 -8.19
N PRO A 168 -20.68 -31.36 -9.26
CA PRO A 168 -19.46 -30.54 -9.24
C PRO A 168 -19.77 -29.04 -9.06
N PHE A 169 -18.89 -28.32 -8.36
CA PHE A 169 -18.95 -26.86 -8.22
C PHE A 169 -17.56 -26.23 -8.42
N LYS A 170 -17.52 -24.92 -8.62
CA LYS A 170 -16.31 -24.13 -8.89
C LYS A 170 -16.01 -23.18 -7.75
N LEU A 171 -14.74 -23.12 -7.35
CA LEU A 171 -14.21 -22.15 -6.39
C LEU A 171 -13.27 -21.19 -7.13
N ALA A 172 -13.51 -19.89 -7.03
CA ALA A 172 -12.61 -18.85 -7.51
C ALA A 172 -11.60 -18.50 -6.41
N LEU A 173 -10.31 -18.56 -6.75
CA LEU A 173 -9.20 -18.20 -5.88
C LEU A 173 -8.83 -16.74 -6.13
N TYR A 174 -8.83 -15.95 -5.06
CA TYR A 174 -8.42 -14.57 -5.06
C TYR A 174 -7.13 -14.39 -4.25
N VAL A 175 -6.23 -13.54 -4.74
CA VAL A 175 -4.96 -13.22 -4.09
C VAL A 175 -4.88 -11.71 -3.86
N CYS A 176 -4.49 -11.29 -2.66
CA CYS A 176 -4.28 -9.88 -2.38
C CYS A 176 -2.89 -9.45 -2.88
N PRO A 177 -2.76 -8.44 -3.75
CA PRO A 177 -1.45 -7.97 -4.23
C PRO A 177 -0.65 -7.23 -3.16
N ALA A 178 -1.29 -6.73 -2.10
CA ALA A 178 -0.63 -5.96 -1.03
C ALA A 178 -0.04 -6.85 0.08
N CYS A 179 -0.77 -7.89 0.51
CA CYS A 179 -0.35 -8.75 1.63
C CYS A 179 -0.23 -10.23 1.27
N TYR A 180 -0.47 -10.61 0.01
CA TYR A 180 -0.41 -11.98 -0.51
C TYR A 180 -1.33 -12.99 0.19
N HIS A 181 -2.30 -12.52 0.96
CA HIS A 181 -3.34 -13.37 1.52
C HIS A 181 -4.23 -13.93 0.41
N THR A 182 -4.53 -15.23 0.50
CA THR A 182 -5.40 -15.93 -0.45
C THR A 182 -6.78 -16.18 0.15
N SER A 183 -7.83 -15.92 -0.60
CA SER A 183 -9.22 -16.21 -0.23
C SER A 183 -9.90 -16.99 -1.34
N THR A 184 -10.80 -17.91 -0.99
CA THR A 184 -11.56 -18.70 -1.96
C THR A 184 -13.04 -18.41 -1.83
N LEU A 185 -13.71 -18.12 -2.94
CA LEU A 185 -15.14 -17.86 -3.01
C LEU A 185 -15.82 -18.88 -3.92
N LEU A 186 -17.08 -19.21 -3.63
CA LEU A 186 -17.89 -20.04 -4.50
C LEU A 186 -18.24 -19.24 -5.77
N SER A 187 -18.18 -19.89 -6.94
CA SER A 187 -18.49 -19.21 -8.21
C SER A 187 -19.89 -18.59 -8.20
N GLN A 188 -20.10 -17.55 -9.00
CA GLN A 188 -21.39 -16.85 -9.08
C GLN A 188 -22.54 -17.80 -9.42
N SER A 189 -22.36 -18.64 -10.43
CA SER A 189 -23.37 -19.63 -10.85
C SER A 189 -23.71 -20.65 -9.77
N ASP A 190 -22.72 -21.03 -8.94
CA ASP A 190 -22.94 -22.02 -7.88
C ASP A 190 -23.52 -21.38 -6.61
N ARG A 191 -23.21 -20.11 -6.34
CA ARG A 191 -23.90 -19.30 -5.31
C ARG A 191 -25.39 -19.17 -5.60
N GLU A 192 -25.76 -18.88 -6.85
CA GLU A 192 -27.18 -18.80 -7.23
C GLU A 192 -27.90 -20.13 -7.06
N GLN A 193 -27.26 -21.24 -7.42
CA GLN A 193 -27.82 -22.58 -7.22
C GLN A 193 -27.99 -22.90 -5.72
N MET A 194 -27.02 -22.51 -4.90
CA MET A 194 -27.11 -22.64 -3.45
C MET A 194 -28.27 -21.81 -2.90
N LEU A 195 -28.40 -20.54 -3.30
CA LEU A 195 -29.49 -19.68 -2.86
C LEU A 195 -30.87 -20.23 -3.24
N LYS A 196 -31.05 -20.72 -4.48
CA LYS A 196 -32.30 -21.35 -4.95
C LYS A 196 -32.71 -22.58 -4.13
N ARG A 197 -31.75 -23.26 -3.49
CA ARG A 197 -32.04 -24.39 -2.61
C ARG A 197 -32.33 -23.98 -1.18
N LEU A 198 -31.73 -22.88 -0.73
CA LEU A 198 -31.96 -22.34 0.61
C LEU A 198 -33.28 -21.57 0.71
N THR A 199 -33.81 -21.07 -0.40
CA THR A 199 -35.14 -20.44 -0.45
C THR A 199 -36.22 -21.49 -0.17
N PRO A 200 -37.02 -21.33 0.89
CA PRO A 200 -38.14 -22.23 1.15
C PRO A 200 -39.15 -22.13 0.01
N ASN A 201 -39.68 -23.28 -0.44
CA ASN A 201 -40.84 -23.29 -1.33
C ASN A 201 -42.03 -22.74 -0.52
N GLU A 202 -42.61 -21.62 -0.96
CA GLU A 202 -43.89 -21.11 -0.45
C GLU A 202 -45.03 -22.12 -0.64
#